data_AF-A0A7C3LZ94-F1
#
_entry.id   AF-A0A7C3LZ94-F1
#
_cell.length_a   1.000
_cell.length_b   1.000
_cell.length_c   1.000
_cell.angle_alpha   90.00
_cell.angle_beta   90.00
_cell.angle_gamma   90.00
#
_symmetry.space_group_name_H-M   'P 1'
#
loop_
_entity.id
_entity.type
_entity.pdbx_description
1 polymer ?
#
loop_
_entity_poly.entity_id
_entity_poly.type
_entity_poly.pdbx_seq_one_letter_code
_entity_poly.pdbx_strand_id
1 'polypeptide(L)'
;MSYPVICSHKTCPPPSWALWERFLIDKMNEAAPVFQERYTRRDGTFVWRDRWPGFDGSDDGYESYHNWPLFYALGGSADIHERSRYLWEAVTQQFTAYGQIYREFDANYDWMHHGESSIYFYYFGLADPNRPRDRARALRFASFYMG
;
A
#
# COMPACT_ATOMS: atom_id res chain seq x y z
N MET A 1 -0.41 19.45 -23.46
CA MET A 1 -1.34 18.34 -23.77
C MET A 1 -2.75 18.85 -23.56
N SER A 2 -3.67 18.59 -24.50
CA SER A 2 -5.10 18.88 -24.33
C SER A 2 -5.73 17.73 -23.54
N TYR A 3 -6.34 18.02 -22.39
CA TYR A 3 -7.07 17.01 -21.61
C TYR A 3 -8.50 16.88 -22.17
N PRO A 4 -9.07 15.67 -22.22
CA PRO A 4 -10.47 15.50 -22.58
C PRO A 4 -11.35 16.24 -21.57
N VAL A 5 -12.26 17.09 -22.08
CA VAL A 5 -13.25 17.80 -21.26
C VAL A 5 -14.56 17.04 -21.35
N ILE A 6 -15.04 16.54 -20.20
CA ILE A 6 -16.34 15.89 -20.06
C ILE A 6 -17.30 16.90 -19.44
N CYS A 7 -18.42 17.16 -20.12
CA CYS A 7 -19.48 18.05 -19.65
C CYS A 7 -20.78 17.27 -19.45
N SER A 8 -21.51 17.55 -18.36
CA SER A 8 -22.90 17.11 -18.18
C SER A 8 -23.83 18.33 -18.15
N HIS A 9 -24.95 18.24 -18.86
CA HIS A 9 -26.01 19.27 -18.84
C HIS A 9 -27.22 18.86 -18.02
N LYS A 10 -27.15 17.72 -17.31
CA LYS A 10 -28.24 17.18 -16.50
C LYS A 10 -27.75 16.86 -15.10
N THR A 11 -28.55 17.24 -14.11
CA THR A 11 -28.37 16.86 -12.70
C THR A 11 -29.39 15.79 -12.33
N CYS A 12 -28.97 14.80 -11.54
CA CYS A 12 -29.86 13.85 -10.89
C CYS A 12 -29.46 13.70 -9.41
N PRO A 13 -30.38 13.29 -8.53
CA PRO A 13 -30.02 12.88 -7.18
C PRO A 13 -29.01 11.73 -7.22
N PRO A 14 -28.05 11.66 -6.26
CA PRO A 14 -27.11 10.56 -6.21
C PRO A 14 -27.88 9.24 -6.02
N PRO A 15 -27.55 8.19 -6.80
CA PRO A 15 -28.18 6.87 -6.62
C PRO A 15 -27.77 6.28 -5.27
N SER A 16 -28.61 5.42 -4.70
CA SER A 16 -28.39 4.84 -3.37
C SER A 16 -27.03 4.15 -3.21
N TRP A 17 -26.54 3.48 -4.26
CA TRP A 17 -25.24 2.81 -4.21
C TRP A 17 -24.08 3.78 -3.96
N ALA A 18 -24.15 5.01 -4.50
CA ALA A 18 -23.10 6.01 -4.34
C ALA A 18 -23.07 6.56 -2.90
N LEU A 19 -24.25 6.68 -2.28
CA LEU A 19 -24.36 7.05 -0.86
C LEU A 19 -23.78 5.95 0.05
N TRP A 20 -24.07 4.68 -0.26
CA TRP A 20 -23.51 3.54 0.49
C TRP A 20 -22.00 3.39 0.31
N GLU A 21 -21.48 3.62 -0.90
CA GLU A 21 -20.04 3.64 -1.16
C GLU A 21 -19.34 4.72 -0.34
N ARG A 22 -19.88 5.96 -0.30
CA ARG A 22 -19.34 7.02 0.54
C ARG A 22 -19.38 6.66 2.03
N PHE A 23 -20.49 6.09 2.50
CA PHE A 23 -20.60 5.62 3.88
C PHE A 23 -19.55 4.55 4.20
N LEU A 24 -19.34 3.57 3.30
CA LEU A 24 -18.33 2.54 3.47
C LEU A 24 -16.91 3.13 3.52
N ILE A 25 -16.59 4.05 2.62
CA ILE A 25 -15.32 4.77 2.63
C ILE A 25 -15.10 5.49 3.96
N ASP A 26 -16.13 6.19 4.47
CA ASP A 26 -16.03 6.90 5.75
C ASP A 26 -15.80 5.91 6.91
N LYS A 27 -16.45 4.74 6.91
CA LYS A 27 -16.19 3.69 7.92
C LYS A 27 -14.83 3.04 7.80
N MET A 28 -14.32 2.84 6.59
CA MET A 28 -12.96 2.36 6.39
C MET A 28 -11.92 3.39 6.84
N ASN A 29 -12.18 4.70 6.62
CA ASN A 29 -11.35 5.78 7.12
C ASN A 29 -11.26 5.80 8.66
N GLU A 30 -12.37 5.50 9.35
CA GLU A 30 -12.40 5.37 10.81
C GLU A 30 -11.66 4.10 11.28
N ALA A 31 -11.84 2.97 10.59
CA ALA A 31 -11.35 1.67 11.05
C ALA A 31 -9.84 1.46 10.82
N ALA A 32 -9.29 1.96 9.71
CA ALA A 32 -7.90 1.67 9.34
C ALA A 32 -6.86 2.17 10.36
N PRO A 33 -6.95 3.40 10.93
CA PRO A 33 -6.04 3.83 11.99
C PRO A 33 -6.13 2.97 13.26
N VAL A 34 -7.33 2.52 13.62
CA VAL A 34 -7.55 1.62 14.78
C VAL A 34 -6.90 0.27 14.54
N PHE A 35 -7.01 -0.27 13.31
CA PHE A 35 -6.33 -1.49 12.92
C PHE A 35 -4.82 -1.35 13.02
N GLN A 36 -4.24 -0.27 12.47
CA GLN A 36 -2.81 0.02 12.62
C GLN A 36 -2.40 0.04 14.09
N GLU A 37 -3.05 0.88 14.91
CA GLU A 37 -2.70 1.05 16.33
C GLU A 37 -2.77 -0.26 17.12
N ARG A 38 -3.71 -1.14 16.77
CA ARG A 38 -3.89 -2.43 17.45
C ARG A 38 -2.73 -3.40 17.22
N TYR A 39 -2.16 -3.40 16.01
CA TYR A 39 -1.23 -4.43 15.53
C TYR A 39 0.20 -3.93 15.32
N THR A 40 0.45 -2.63 15.41
CA THR A 40 1.80 -2.05 15.31
C THR A 40 2.23 -1.37 16.59
N ARG A 41 3.54 -1.34 16.83
CA ARG A 41 4.17 -0.49 17.83
C ARG A 41 4.17 0.97 17.34
N ARG A 42 4.62 1.89 18.19
CA ARG A 42 4.71 3.33 17.86
C ARG A 42 5.64 3.65 16.70
N ASP A 43 6.59 2.78 16.40
CA ASP A 43 7.52 2.90 15.27
C ASP A 43 7.01 2.22 13.99
N GLY A 44 5.78 1.69 14.01
CA GLY A 44 5.13 1.05 12.87
C GLY A 44 5.50 -0.42 12.70
N THR A 45 6.48 -0.93 13.44
CA THR A 45 6.81 -2.36 13.42
C THR A 45 5.66 -3.18 13.99
N PHE A 46 5.42 -4.36 13.47
CA PHE A 46 4.36 -5.23 13.98
C PHE A 46 4.64 -5.68 15.42
N VAL A 47 3.56 -5.80 16.20
CA VAL A 47 3.55 -6.58 17.43
C VAL A 47 3.57 -8.06 17.04
N TRP A 48 4.77 -8.56 16.71
CA TRP A 48 4.99 -9.85 16.07
C TRP A 48 6.10 -10.66 16.75
N ARG A 49 6.43 -11.82 16.16
CA ARG A 49 7.56 -12.69 16.52
C ARG A 49 8.87 -11.91 16.54
N ASP A 50 9.76 -12.22 17.49
CA ASP A 50 11.10 -11.62 17.58
C ASP A 50 12.13 -12.23 16.62
N ARG A 51 11.86 -13.44 16.12
CA ARG A 51 12.73 -14.17 15.18
C ARG A 51 11.90 -14.81 14.08
N TRP A 52 12.45 -14.82 12.88
CA TRP A 52 11.81 -15.43 11.71
C TRP A 52 12.20 -16.90 11.60
N PRO A 53 11.24 -17.85 11.63
CA PRO A 53 11.53 -19.26 11.77
C PRO A 53 11.77 -19.98 10.43
N GLY A 54 11.66 -19.29 9.30
CA GLY A 54 11.64 -19.95 8.00
C GLY A 54 11.97 -19.05 6.83
N PHE A 55 11.56 -19.50 5.67
CA PHE A 55 11.84 -18.89 4.37
C PHE A 55 10.62 -18.16 3.77
N ASP A 56 9.43 -18.57 4.20
CA ASP A 56 8.12 -18.20 3.68
C ASP A 56 7.47 -17.15 4.59
N GLY A 57 6.64 -16.27 4.01
CA GLY A 57 5.70 -15.39 4.68
C GLY A 57 6.15 -13.94 4.81
N SER A 58 7.14 -13.50 4.04
CA SER A 58 7.59 -12.10 4.08
C SER A 58 6.59 -11.14 3.45
N ASP A 59 5.82 -11.64 2.50
CA ASP A 59 4.68 -11.01 1.85
C ASP A 59 3.54 -10.68 2.83
N ASP A 60 3.22 -11.54 3.80
CA ASP A 60 2.18 -11.33 4.83
C ASP A 60 2.26 -9.93 5.48
N GLY A 61 3.50 -9.46 5.69
CA GLY A 61 3.74 -8.14 6.27
C GLY A 61 3.26 -7.00 5.35
N TYR A 62 3.50 -7.11 4.06
CA TYR A 62 3.03 -6.15 3.05
C TYR A 62 1.53 -6.30 2.79
N GLU A 63 1.00 -7.53 2.79
CA GLU A 63 -0.41 -7.81 2.55
C GLU A 63 -1.34 -7.12 3.56
N SER A 64 -0.87 -6.95 4.79
CA SER A 64 -1.62 -6.29 5.87
C SER A 64 -2.14 -4.89 5.48
N TYR A 65 -1.49 -4.23 4.54
CA TYR A 65 -1.78 -2.83 4.17
C TYR A 65 -1.79 -2.56 2.65
N HIS A 66 -1.56 -3.58 1.81
CA HIS A 66 -1.33 -3.39 0.37
C HIS A 66 -2.42 -2.58 -0.36
N ASN A 67 -3.66 -2.69 0.10
CA ASN A 67 -4.82 -2.04 -0.50
C ASN A 67 -5.00 -0.56 -0.14
N TRP A 68 -4.24 -0.04 0.81
CA TRP A 68 -4.46 1.31 1.35
C TRP A 68 -4.20 2.44 0.33
N PRO A 69 -3.17 2.37 -0.55
CA PRO A 69 -2.99 3.38 -1.58
C PRO A 69 -4.06 3.28 -2.67
N LEU A 70 -4.52 2.07 -3.00
CA LEU A 70 -5.66 1.87 -3.90
C LEU A 70 -6.94 2.47 -3.29
N PHE A 71 -7.18 2.23 -2.01
CA PHE A 71 -8.31 2.80 -1.28
C PHE A 71 -8.28 4.34 -1.32
N TYR A 72 -7.11 4.95 -1.13
CA TYR A 72 -6.95 6.40 -1.32
C TYR A 72 -7.30 6.83 -2.76
N ALA A 73 -6.82 6.12 -3.78
CA ALA A 73 -7.14 6.42 -5.18
C ALA A 73 -8.66 6.33 -5.50
N LEU A 74 -9.39 5.49 -4.75
CA LEU A 74 -10.85 5.35 -4.83
C LEU A 74 -11.63 6.41 -4.01
N GLY A 75 -10.94 7.34 -3.34
CA GLY A 75 -11.56 8.43 -2.56
C GLY A 75 -11.48 8.26 -1.05
N GLY A 76 -10.64 7.35 -0.57
CA GLY A 76 -10.21 7.24 0.82
C GLY A 76 -9.34 8.42 1.27
N SER A 77 -9.08 8.51 2.57
CA SER A 77 -8.38 9.67 3.16
C SER A 77 -6.89 9.74 2.77
N ALA A 78 -6.40 10.98 2.61
CA ALA A 78 -4.97 11.24 2.43
C ALA A 78 -4.11 10.79 3.63
N ASP A 79 -4.69 10.80 4.83
CA ASP A 79 -4.03 10.27 6.04
C ASP A 79 -3.69 8.77 5.89
N ILE A 80 -4.64 7.96 5.41
CA ILE A 80 -4.39 6.53 5.14
C ILE A 80 -3.30 6.34 4.08
N HIS A 81 -3.24 7.19 3.07
CA HIS A 81 -2.19 7.14 2.07
C HIS A 81 -0.79 7.40 2.65
N GLU A 82 -0.65 8.37 3.55
CA GLU A 82 0.62 8.64 4.24
C GLU A 82 0.97 7.53 5.24
N ARG A 83 -0.01 7.04 6.02
CA ARG A 83 0.17 5.88 6.91
C ARG A 83 0.62 4.64 6.15
N SER A 84 0.07 4.43 4.96
CA SER A 84 0.42 3.30 4.12
C SER A 84 1.89 3.34 3.71
N ARG A 85 2.42 4.50 3.28
CA ARG A 85 3.87 4.64 3.03
C ARG A 85 4.67 4.38 4.30
N TYR A 86 4.28 4.99 5.41
CA TYR A 86 4.95 4.79 6.69
C TYR A 86 5.03 3.31 7.09
N LEU A 87 3.93 2.57 6.92
CA LEU A 87 3.87 1.13 7.24
C LEU A 87 4.67 0.30 6.26
N TRP A 88 4.66 0.61 4.97
CA TRP A 88 5.54 -0.06 4.00
C TRP A 88 7.02 0.06 4.43
N GLU A 89 7.45 1.23 4.91
CA GLU A 89 8.81 1.43 5.40
C GLU A 89 9.09 0.61 6.65
N ALA A 90 8.16 0.59 7.60
CA ALA A 90 8.31 -0.15 8.85
C ALA A 90 8.36 -1.68 8.61
N VAL A 91 7.48 -2.19 7.73
CA VAL A 91 7.49 -3.60 7.29
C VAL A 91 8.83 -3.92 6.64
N THR A 92 9.26 -3.10 5.67
CA THR A 92 10.53 -3.31 4.97
C THR A 92 11.70 -3.34 5.94
N GLN A 93 11.77 -2.42 6.90
CA GLN A 93 12.82 -2.40 7.91
C GLN A 93 12.80 -3.64 8.80
N GLN A 94 11.62 -4.03 9.30
CA GLN A 94 11.47 -5.19 10.18
C GLN A 94 11.84 -6.49 9.47
N PHE A 95 11.39 -6.68 8.23
CA PHE A 95 11.66 -7.90 7.48
C PHE A 95 13.08 -7.92 6.87
N THR A 96 13.72 -6.76 6.66
CA THR A 96 15.18 -6.70 6.45
C THR A 96 15.94 -7.21 7.67
N ALA A 97 15.51 -6.86 8.89
CA ALA A 97 16.15 -7.37 10.12
C ALA A 97 15.97 -8.89 10.29
N TYR A 98 14.90 -9.47 9.73
CA TYR A 98 14.70 -10.91 9.61
C TYR A 98 15.47 -11.57 8.46
N GLY A 99 16.19 -10.78 7.65
CA GLY A 99 16.94 -11.27 6.50
C GLY A 99 16.07 -11.67 5.30
N GLN A 100 14.78 -11.30 5.30
CA GLN A 100 13.85 -11.66 4.22
C GLN A 100 13.89 -10.65 3.07
N ILE A 101 14.18 -9.37 3.38
CA ILE A 101 14.17 -8.28 2.39
C ILE A 101 15.59 -7.85 2.06
N TYR A 102 15.91 -7.84 0.76
CA TYR A 102 17.15 -7.34 0.21
C TYR A 102 16.90 -6.20 -0.76
N ARG A 103 17.57 -5.05 -0.54
CA ARG A 103 17.41 -3.84 -1.36
C ARG A 103 15.95 -3.40 -1.55
N GLU A 104 15.14 -3.49 -0.49
CA GLU A 104 13.69 -3.16 -0.44
C GLU A 104 12.71 -4.19 -1.02
N PHE A 105 13.19 -5.34 -1.51
CA PHE A 105 12.32 -6.35 -2.12
C PHE A 105 12.61 -7.73 -1.51
N ASP A 106 11.64 -8.65 -1.63
CA ASP A 106 11.83 -10.02 -1.17
C ASP A 106 13.07 -10.64 -1.79
N ALA A 107 13.96 -11.13 -0.93
CA ALA A 107 15.27 -11.61 -1.36
C ALA A 107 15.17 -12.98 -2.04
N ASN A 108 14.34 -13.85 -1.50
CA ASN A 108 14.20 -15.22 -1.97
C ASN A 108 12.86 -15.76 -1.45
N TYR A 109 11.94 -16.07 -2.37
CA TYR A 109 10.65 -16.75 -2.16
C TYR A 109 10.08 -17.14 -3.53
N ASP A 110 8.89 -17.75 -3.63
CA ASP A 110 8.32 -18.01 -4.96
C ASP A 110 7.78 -16.74 -5.63
N TRP A 111 7.66 -16.83 -6.95
CA TRP A 111 7.32 -15.68 -7.80
C TRP A 111 5.93 -15.09 -7.51
N MET A 112 4.97 -15.90 -7.06
CA MET A 112 3.61 -15.47 -6.83
C MET A 112 3.56 -14.49 -5.65
N HIS A 113 4.11 -14.90 -4.51
CA HIS A 113 4.13 -14.08 -3.30
C HIS A 113 5.04 -12.84 -3.41
N HIS A 114 6.13 -12.91 -4.20
CA HIS A 114 6.88 -11.68 -4.56
C HIS A 114 5.98 -10.65 -5.23
N GLY A 115 5.03 -11.13 -6.06
CA GLY A 115 4.02 -10.30 -6.71
C GLY A 115 3.07 -9.65 -5.71
N GLU A 116 2.61 -10.39 -4.69
CA GLU A 116 1.70 -9.90 -3.64
C GLU A 116 2.34 -8.76 -2.84
N SER A 117 3.60 -8.91 -2.42
CA SER A 117 4.39 -7.82 -1.82
C SER A 117 4.53 -6.61 -2.76
N SER A 118 4.75 -6.88 -4.05
CA SER A 118 5.05 -5.85 -5.05
C SER A 118 3.83 -5.01 -5.44
N ILE A 119 2.63 -5.60 -5.44
CA ILE A 119 1.37 -4.90 -5.67
C ILE A 119 1.26 -3.67 -4.77
N TYR A 120 1.74 -3.79 -3.52
CA TYR A 120 1.69 -2.69 -2.57
C TYR A 120 2.40 -1.44 -3.09
N PHE A 121 3.65 -1.54 -3.53
CA PHE A 121 4.37 -0.35 -4.00
C PHE A 121 3.93 0.11 -5.40
N TYR A 122 3.34 -0.76 -6.23
CA TYR A 122 2.71 -0.35 -7.48
C TYR A 122 1.54 0.61 -7.24
N TYR A 123 0.74 0.36 -6.21
CA TYR A 123 -0.36 1.26 -5.87
C TYR A 123 0.09 2.64 -5.39
N PHE A 124 1.32 2.82 -4.88
CA PHE A 124 1.85 4.16 -4.61
C PHE A 124 1.98 5.01 -5.88
N GLY A 125 2.46 4.41 -6.98
CA GLY A 125 2.56 5.10 -8.28
C GLY A 125 1.19 5.40 -8.89
N LEU A 126 0.21 4.50 -8.70
CA LEU A 126 -1.18 4.74 -9.09
C LEU A 126 -1.79 5.92 -8.31
N ALA A 127 -1.54 5.96 -7.00
CA ALA A 127 -2.12 6.94 -6.08
C ALA A 127 -1.49 8.33 -6.19
N ASP A 128 -0.16 8.41 -6.31
CA ASP A 128 0.58 9.66 -6.47
C ASP A 128 1.89 9.42 -7.25
N PRO A 129 1.87 9.63 -8.58
CA PRO A 129 3.04 9.38 -9.43
C PRO A 129 4.18 10.40 -9.24
N ASN A 130 3.93 11.49 -8.49
CA ASN A 130 4.89 12.59 -8.36
C ASN A 130 5.84 12.41 -7.16
N ARG A 131 5.67 11.37 -6.34
CA ARG A 131 6.56 11.10 -5.20
C ARG A 131 7.93 10.61 -5.67
N PRO A 132 9.02 11.38 -5.44
CA PRO A 132 10.34 11.01 -5.96
C PRO A 132 10.84 9.66 -5.43
N ARG A 133 10.54 9.35 -4.16
CA ARG A 133 10.96 8.09 -3.51
C ARG A 133 10.28 6.87 -4.14
N ASP A 134 8.97 6.94 -4.35
CA ASP A 134 8.17 5.85 -4.93
C ASP A 134 8.59 5.61 -6.38
N ARG A 135 8.80 6.69 -7.15
CA ARG A 135 9.35 6.62 -8.51
C ARG A 135 10.74 5.98 -8.52
N ALA A 136 11.63 6.38 -7.62
CA ALA A 136 12.97 5.81 -7.54
C ALA A 136 12.94 4.31 -7.18
N ARG A 137 11.99 3.90 -6.32
CA ARG A 137 11.76 2.49 -5.96
C ARG A 137 11.27 1.68 -7.16
N ALA A 138 10.28 2.17 -7.88
CA ALA A 138 9.78 1.52 -9.09
C ALA A 138 10.88 1.34 -10.16
N LEU A 139 11.75 2.36 -10.33
CA LEU A 139 12.88 2.26 -11.25
C LEU A 139 13.95 1.26 -10.77
N ARG A 140 14.25 1.20 -9.46
CA ARG A 140 15.14 0.17 -8.90
C ARG A 140 14.59 -1.23 -9.13
N PHE A 141 13.30 -1.44 -8.88
CA PHE A 141 12.65 -2.72 -9.14
C PHE A 141 12.78 -3.13 -10.62
N ALA A 142 12.43 -2.21 -11.54
CA ALA A 142 12.53 -2.46 -12.97
C ALA A 142 13.98 -2.78 -13.42
N SER A 143 14.99 -2.17 -12.79
CA SER A 143 16.40 -2.41 -13.12
C SER A 143 16.86 -3.85 -12.89
N PHE A 144 16.20 -4.61 -12.01
CA PHE A 144 16.52 -6.04 -11.84
C PHE A 144 16.23 -6.89 -13.09
N TYR A 145 15.35 -6.41 -13.97
CA TYR A 145 14.92 -7.13 -15.17
C TYR A 145 15.47 -6.54 -16.47
N MET A 146 16.05 -5.33 -16.43
CA MET A 146 16.43 -4.59 -17.65
C MET A 146 17.95 -4.47 -17.86
N GLY A 147 18.79 -4.71 -16.85
CA GLY A 147 20.26 -4.61 -16.96
C GLY A 147 20.76 -3.18 -16.87
#